data_AF-A0A353E8B3-F1
#
_entry.id   AF-A0A353E8B3-F1
#
_cell.length_a   1.000
_cell.length_b   1.000
_cell.length_c   1.000
_cell.angle_alpha   90.00
_cell.angle_beta   90.00
_cell.angle_gamma   90.00
#
_symmetry.space_group_name_H-M   'P 1'
#
loop_
_entity.id
_entity.type
_entity.pdbx_description
1 polymer ?
#
loop_
_entity_poly.entity_id
_entity_poly.type
_entity_poly.pdbx_seq_one_letter_code
_entity_poly.pdbx_strand_id
1 'polypeptide(L)' 'QEKYEALIAQQWEDAKAQIERYAEAPRVEALRQGTQLHKIVIQFDGWKLYRIDEVFAAL' A
#
# COMPACT_ATOMS: atom_id res chain seq x y z
N GLN A 1 23.71 5.81 7.05
CA GLN A 1 22.50 6.64 7.14
C GLN A 1 21.71 6.59 5.84
N GLU A 2 22.23 7.12 4.72
CA GLU A 2 21.55 7.16 3.41
C GLU A 2 21.07 5.78 2.90
N LYS A 3 21.89 4.73 3.04
CA LYS A 3 21.50 3.37 2.65
C LYS A 3 20.26 2.86 3.41
N TYR A 4 20.12 3.24 4.68
CA TYR A 4 19.01 2.80 5.52
C TYR A 4 17.73 3.55 5.15
N GLU A 5 17.83 4.85 4.88
CA GLU A 5 16.72 5.68 4.40
C GLU A 5 16.23 5.19 3.03
N ALA A 6 17.14 4.82 2.12
CA ALA A 6 16.79 4.24 0.83
C ALA A 6 16.04 2.90 0.97
N LEU A 7 16.44 2.04 1.92
CA LEU A 7 15.74 0.78 2.18
C LEU A 7 14.33 1.00 2.75
N ILE A 8 14.16 1.99 3.63
CA ILE A 8 12.84 2.36 4.16
C ILE A 8 11.93 2.89 3.05
N ALA A 9 12.47 3.74 2.18
CA ALA A 9 11.73 4.26 1.03
C ALA A 9 11.33 3.14 0.06
N GLN A 10 12.25 2.20 -0.22
CA GLN A 10 11.96 1.04 -1.06
C GLN A 10 10.87 0.15 -0.45
N GLN A 11 10.97 -0.14 0.86
CA GLN A 11 9.95 -0.93 1.57
C GLN A 11 8.55 -0.31 1.44
N TRP A 12 8.46 1.01 1.54
CA TRP A 12 7.21 1.74 1.38
C TRP A 12 6.62 1.58 -0.04
N GLU A 13 7.44 1.80 -1.07
CA GLU A 13 6.99 1.67 -2.45
C GLU A 13 6.64 0.21 -2.80
N ASP A 14 7.38 -0.77 -2.28
CA ASP A 14 7.05 -2.20 -2.45
C ASP A 14 5.70 -2.54 -1.82
N ALA A 15 5.41 -2.01 -0.64
CA ALA A 15 4.13 -2.19 0.05
C ALA A 15 2.97 -1.58 -0.75
N LYS A 16 3.14 -0.37 -1.28
CA LYS A 16 2.16 0.26 -2.18
C LYS A 16 1.87 -0.61 -3.40
N ALA A 17 2.93 -1.02 -4.11
CA ALA A 17 2.80 -1.84 -5.31
C ALA A 17 2.17 -3.21 -5.01
N GLN A 18 2.42 -3.80 -3.84
CA GLN A 18 1.77 -5.05 -3.42
C GLN A 18 0.26 -4.86 -3.22
N ILE A 19 -0.14 -3.79 -2.54
CA ILE A 19 -1.55 -3.49 -2.24
C ILE A 19 -2.33 -3.15 -3.53
N GLU A 20 -1.73 -2.38 -4.44
CA GLU A 20 -2.28 -2.10 -5.76
C GLU A 20 -2.51 -3.39 -6.56
N ARG A 21 -1.47 -4.23 -6.70
CA ARG A 21 -1.58 -5.53 -7.40
C ARG A 21 -2.63 -6.45 -6.79
N TYR A 22 -2.76 -6.45 -5.45
CA TYR A 22 -3.79 -7.23 -4.79
C TYR A 22 -5.19 -6.70 -5.11
N ALA A 23 -5.38 -5.37 -5.10
CA ALA A 23 -6.65 -4.72 -5.37
C ALA A 23 -7.16 -4.95 -6.79
N GLU A 24 -6.25 -5.02 -7.77
CA GLU A 24 -6.57 -5.30 -9.19
C GLU A 24 -6.85 -6.78 -9.48
N ALA A 25 -6.63 -7.68 -8.52
CA ALA A 25 -6.82 -9.10 -8.75
C ALA A 25 -8.31 -9.42 -9.03
N PRO A 26 -8.65 -10.26 -10.03
CA PRO A 26 -10.04 -10.57 -10.40
C PRO A 26 -10.91 -11.07 -9.24
N ARG A 27 -10.29 -11.78 -8.28
CA ARG A 27 -10.98 -12.24 -7.06
C ARG A 27 -11.45 -11.08 -6.17
N VAL A 28 -10.68 -10.00 -6.08
CA VAL A 28 -11.00 -8.83 -5.25
C VAL A 28 -12.08 -8.02 -5.93
N GLU A 29 -12.00 -7.87 -7.25
CA GLU A 29 -13.04 -7.23 -8.05
C GLU A 29 -14.39 -7.95 -7.92
N ALA A 30 -14.40 -9.28 -7.98
CA ALA A 30 -15.62 -10.07 -7.76
C ALA A 30 -16.23 -9.87 -6.36
N LEU A 31 -15.40 -9.68 -5.33
CA LEU A 31 -15.85 -9.40 -3.95
C LEU A 31 -16.33 -7.96 -3.80
N ARG A 32 -15.75 -7.03 -4.53
CA ARG A 32 -16.07 -5.60 -4.51
C ARG A 32 -17.51 -5.33 -4.99
N GLN A 33 -18.04 -6.16 -5.89
CA GLN A 33 -19.40 -6.04 -6.44
C GLN A 33 -19.72 -4.62 -6.93
N GLY A 34 -18.75 -3.93 -7.53
CA GLY A 34 -18.91 -2.56 -8.04
C GLY A 34 -18.77 -1.42 -7.02
N THR A 35 -18.55 -1.70 -5.73
CA THR A 35 -18.35 -0.68 -4.67
C THR A 35 -16.95 -0.07 -4.66
N GLN A 36 -16.72 1.15 -4.18
CA GLN A 36 -15.36 1.70 -4.16
C GLN A 36 -14.49 0.99 -3.10
N LEU A 37 -13.28 0.56 -3.48
CA LEU A 37 -12.30 0.02 -2.55
C LEU A 37 -11.35 1.14 -2.09
N HIS A 38 -11.39 1.49 -0.81
CA HIS A 38 -10.43 2.41 -0.19
C HIS A 38 -9.20 1.66 0.28
N LYS A 39 -8.02 2.17 -0.07
CA LYS A 39 -6.74 1.49 0.22
C LYS A 39 -5.85 2.43 1.00
N ILE A 40 -5.46 2.02 2.19
CA ILE A 40 -4.62 2.80 3.09
C ILE A 40 -3.35 2.00 3.35
N VAL A 41 -2.20 2.66 3.17
CA VAL A 41 -0.88 2.08 3.47
C VAL A 41 -0.32 2.80 4.68
N ILE A 42 0.19 2.03 5.64
CA ILE A 42 0.67 2.52 6.92
C ILE A 42 2.07 1.95 7.20
N GLN A 43 2.98 2.81 7.65
CA GLN A 43 4.33 2.42 8.06
C GLN A 43 4.52 2.68 9.54
N PHE A 44 4.97 1.63 10.23
CA PHE A 44 5.37 1.67 11.62
C PHE A 44 6.84 1.30 11.77
N ASP A 45 7.50 1.91 12.75
CA ASP A 45 8.72 1.35 13.33
C ASP A 45 8.54 1.26 14.86
N GLY A 46 8.47 0.02 15.34
CA GLY A 46 7.97 -0.32 16.66
C GLY A 46 6.53 0.16 16.86
N TRP A 47 6.33 1.03 17.84
CA TRP A 47 5.04 1.66 18.16
C TRP A 47 4.83 3.02 17.50
N LYS A 48 5.82 3.54 16.74
CA LYS A 48 5.75 4.86 16.13
C LYS A 48 5.11 4.75 14.75
N LEU A 49 4.08 5.56 14.53
CA LEU A 49 3.52 5.79 13.20
C LEU A 49 4.42 6.77 12.45
N TYR A 50 4.98 6.32 11.31
CA TYR A 50 5.86 7.15 10.49
C TYR A 50 5.12 7.79 9.32
N ARG A 51 4.22 7.03 8.68
CA ARG A 51 3.51 7.47 7.48
C ARG A 51 2.19 6.75 7.33
N ILE A 52 1.20 7.45 6.79
CA ILE A 52 -0.09 6.92 6.39
C ILE A 52 -0.56 7.65 5.14
N ASP A 53 -0.81 6.93 4.05
CA ASP A 53 -1.32 7.52 2.81
C ASP A 53 -2.44 6.65 2.23
N GLU A 54 -3.41 7.30 1.58
CA GLU A 54 -4.35 6.62 0.68
C GLU A 54 -3.63 6.32 -0.65
N VAL A 55 -3.84 5.12 -1.18
CA VAL A 55 -3.16 4.65 -2.39
C VAL A 55 -4.19 4.32 -3.44
N PHE A 56 -4.22 5.06 -4.54
CA PHE A 56 -5.16 4.83 -5.64
C PHE A 56 -4.66 3.72 -6.56
N ALA A 57 -5.48 2.70 -6.83
CA ALA A 57 -5.22 1.80 -7.95
C ALA A 57 -6.02 2.40 -9.09
N ALA A 58 -5.34 2.71 -10.21
CA ALA A 58 -6.08 3.00 -11.43
C ALA A 58 -6.74 1.69 -11.86
N LEU A 59 -8.06 1.61 -11.71
CA LEU A 59 -8.89 0.51 -12.22
C LEU A 59 -8.88 0.48 -13.74
#